data_AF-A0A382P1T1-F1
#
_entry.id   AF-A0A382P1T1-F1
#
_cell.length_a   1.000
_cell.length_b   1.000
_cell.length_c   1.000
_cell.angle_alpha   90.00
_cell.angle_beta   90.00
_cell.angle_gamma   90.00
#
_symmetry.space_group_name_H-M   'P 1'
#
loop_
_entity.id
_entity.type
_entity.pdbx_description
1 polymer ?
#
loop_
_entity_poly.entity_id
_entity_poly.type
_entity_poly.pdbx_seq_one_letter_code
_entity_poly.pdbx_strand_id
1 'polypeptide(L)'
;SGKIAENRVLDLFKESYPDNCVRLTEKRNPDWDIECGFPSLADKYFTIEVKYDMYEQRSGNFAIEVFNTNKQKESGLFGTQADLWCHVLSEEIWMAHVEKLRLWTSSNPANRIIEHAGDGNATIWLYAKKEITEALTRIDNLDHSEVREIVENELSGIC
;
A
#
# COMPACT_ATOMS: atom_id res chain seq x y z
N SER A 1 -3.29 15.82 -1.27
CA SER A 1 -2.24 14.93 -0.77
C SER A 1 -2.58 13.48 -1.10
N GLY A 2 -3.59 12.86 -0.46
CA GLY A 2 -3.98 11.46 -0.74
C GLY A 2 -4.31 11.15 -2.20
N LYS A 3 -5.20 11.94 -2.83
CA LYS A 3 -5.54 11.78 -4.24
C LYS A 3 -4.36 11.92 -5.22
N ILE A 4 -3.32 12.67 -4.83
CA ILE A 4 -2.10 12.79 -5.66
C ILE A 4 -1.31 11.48 -5.60
N ALA A 5 -1.20 10.87 -4.42
CA ALA A 5 -0.56 9.56 -4.26
C ALA A 5 -1.34 8.45 -4.97
N GLU A 6 -2.67 8.41 -4.83
CA GLU A 6 -3.54 7.48 -5.56
C GLU A 6 -3.32 7.59 -7.08
N ASN A 7 -3.29 8.82 -7.62
CA ASN A 7 -3.03 9.03 -9.04
C ASN A 7 -1.61 8.59 -9.46
N ARG A 8 -0.59 8.82 -8.63
CA ARG A 8 0.78 8.36 -8.94
C ARG A 8 0.86 6.84 -9.05
N VAL A 9 0.22 6.12 -8.13
CA VAL A 9 0.14 4.65 -8.20
C VAL A 9 -0.69 4.23 -9.40
N LEU A 10 -1.84 4.87 -9.63
CA LEU A 10 -2.70 4.60 -10.78
C LEU A 10 -1.95 4.75 -12.11
N ASP A 11 -1.18 5.81 -12.29
CA ASP A 11 -0.44 6.10 -13.51
C ASP A 11 0.68 5.05 -13.71
N LEU A 12 1.45 4.74 -12.67
CA LEU A 12 2.46 3.68 -12.71
C LEU A 12 1.86 2.33 -13.13
N PHE A 13 0.72 1.96 -12.56
CA PHE A 13 0.07 0.69 -12.88
C PHE A 13 -0.60 0.71 -14.26
N LYS A 14 -1.13 1.83 -14.75
CA LYS A 14 -1.66 1.95 -16.12
C LYS A 14 -0.57 1.76 -17.18
N GLU A 15 0.61 2.30 -16.93
CA GLU A 15 1.77 2.13 -17.82
C GLU A 15 2.28 0.69 -17.77
N SER A 16 2.21 0.06 -16.59
CA SER A 16 2.64 -1.33 -16.37
C SER A 16 1.63 -2.35 -16.88
N TYR A 17 0.34 -2.04 -16.87
CA TYR A 17 -0.75 -2.91 -17.31
C TYR A 17 -1.60 -2.18 -18.36
N PRO A 18 -1.14 -2.16 -19.62
CA PRO A 18 -1.90 -1.58 -20.72
C PRO A 18 -3.24 -2.31 -20.91
N ASP A 19 -4.16 -1.72 -21.67
CA ASP A 19 -5.51 -2.23 -22.00
C ASP A 19 -6.65 -1.80 -21.06
N ASN A 20 -6.53 -0.65 -20.38
CA ASN A 20 -7.58 -0.07 -19.52
C ASN A 20 -8.06 -1.00 -18.39
N CYS A 21 -7.23 -1.97 -18.00
CA CYS A 21 -7.52 -2.89 -16.91
C CYS A 21 -7.29 -2.27 -15.52
N VAL A 22 -6.75 -1.04 -15.45
CA VAL A 22 -6.47 -0.32 -14.19
C VAL A 22 -7.42 0.85 -14.00
N ARG A 23 -8.12 0.87 -12.86
CA ARG A 23 -9.08 1.93 -12.51
C ARG A 23 -9.11 2.20 -11.01
N LEU A 24 -9.46 3.43 -10.66
CA LEU A 24 -9.90 3.77 -9.30
C LEU A 24 -11.28 3.14 -9.06
N THR A 25 -11.56 2.73 -7.82
CA THR A 25 -12.89 2.23 -7.46
C THR A 25 -13.95 3.33 -7.62
N GLU A 26 -15.11 2.97 -8.19
CA GLU A 26 -16.23 3.89 -8.31
C GLU A 26 -16.89 4.09 -6.94
N LYS A 27 -16.75 5.29 -6.35
CA LYS A 27 -17.09 5.68 -4.95
C LYS A 27 -15.99 5.29 -3.95
N ARG A 28 -16.01 5.93 -2.77
CA ARG A 28 -15.12 5.60 -1.65
C ARG A 28 -15.36 4.14 -1.23
N ASN A 29 -14.58 3.22 -1.78
CA ASN A 29 -14.50 1.86 -1.29
C ASN A 29 -13.64 1.87 -0.01
N PRO A 30 -14.13 1.35 1.12
CA PRO A 30 -13.34 1.30 2.35
C PRO A 30 -12.24 0.22 2.33
N ASP A 31 -12.25 -0.68 1.35
CA ASP A 31 -11.47 -1.91 1.37
C ASP A 31 -10.21 -1.86 0.46
N TRP A 32 -10.24 -1.09 -0.63
CA TRP A 32 -9.11 -0.82 -1.54
C TRP A 32 -9.35 0.45 -2.37
N ASP A 33 -8.31 1.03 -2.96
CA ASP A 33 -8.39 2.27 -3.75
C ASP A 33 -8.36 2.02 -5.27
N ILE A 34 -7.59 1.03 -5.72
CA ILE A 34 -7.36 0.72 -7.14
C ILE A 34 -7.67 -0.74 -7.42
N GLU A 35 -8.29 -1.00 -8.57
CA GLU A 35 -8.47 -2.33 -9.17
C GLU A 35 -7.61 -2.43 -10.42
N CYS A 36 -6.91 -3.56 -10.58
CA CYS A 36 -6.08 -3.86 -11.73
C CYS A 36 -6.39 -5.26 -12.26
N GLY A 37 -6.78 -5.35 -13.53
CA GLY A 37 -7.01 -6.63 -14.20
C GLY A 37 -5.70 -7.26 -14.68
N PHE A 38 -5.68 -8.59 -14.78
CA PHE A 38 -4.60 -9.31 -15.45
C PHE A 38 -4.89 -9.40 -16.96
N PRO A 39 -4.08 -8.80 -17.84
CA PRO A 39 -4.34 -8.82 -19.29
C PRO A 39 -4.44 -10.24 -19.87
N SER A 40 -3.68 -11.18 -19.30
CA SER A 40 -3.63 -12.57 -19.74
C SER A 40 -4.73 -13.46 -19.15
N LEU A 41 -5.50 -12.99 -18.16
CA LEU A 41 -6.48 -13.78 -17.42
C LEU A 41 -7.81 -13.03 -17.35
N ALA A 42 -8.72 -13.40 -18.25
CA ALA A 42 -10.08 -12.87 -18.25
C ALA A 42 -10.72 -12.99 -16.87
N ASP A 43 -11.35 -11.91 -16.42
CA ASP A 43 -12.09 -11.79 -15.16
C ASP A 43 -11.27 -11.98 -13.88
N LYS A 44 -9.92 -11.95 -13.95
CA LYS A 44 -9.08 -11.87 -12.77
C LYS A 44 -8.57 -10.45 -12.55
N TYR A 45 -8.74 -9.99 -11.31
CA TYR A 45 -8.28 -8.71 -10.84
C TYR A 45 -7.48 -8.89 -9.56
N PHE A 46 -6.60 -7.94 -9.31
CA PHE A 46 -6.04 -7.69 -8.00
C PHE A 46 -6.34 -6.25 -7.59
N THR A 47 -6.19 -5.99 -6.31
CA THR A 47 -6.61 -4.76 -5.65
C THR A 47 -5.44 -4.14 -4.89
N ILE A 48 -5.42 -2.82 -4.82
CA ILE A 48 -4.34 -2.06 -4.21
C ILE A 48 -4.91 -1.04 -3.23
N GLU A 49 -4.39 -1.05 -2.00
CA GLU A 49 -4.57 0.01 -1.02
C GLU A 49 -3.41 1.01 -1.14
N VAL A 50 -3.72 2.31 -1.23
CA VAL A 50 -2.72 3.36 -1.37
C VAL A 50 -2.66 4.22 -0.11
N LYS A 51 -1.50 4.27 0.54
CA LYS A 51 -1.26 5.19 1.67
C LYS A 51 -0.19 6.20 1.35
N TYR A 52 -0.58 7.48 1.46
CA TYR A 52 0.36 8.58 1.37
C TYR A 52 0.91 8.95 2.74
N ASP A 53 2.21 8.81 2.91
CA ASP A 53 2.89 9.15 4.14
C ASP A 53 3.50 10.56 4.09
N MET A 54 2.73 11.53 4.58
CA MET A 54 3.24 12.89 4.79
C MET A 54 4.17 13.00 6.01
N TYR A 55 4.14 12.03 6.92
CA TYR A 55 4.93 12.04 8.14
C TYR A 55 6.39 11.68 7.87
N GLU A 56 6.66 10.88 6.83
CA GLU A 56 8.01 10.52 6.39
C GLU A 56 8.85 11.77 6.11
N GLN A 57 8.31 12.76 5.39
CA GLN A 57 9.05 14.01 5.08
C GLN A 57 9.56 14.74 6.33
N ARG A 58 8.90 14.55 7.48
CA ARG A 58 9.25 15.22 8.74
C ARG A 58 10.15 14.37 9.64
N SER A 59 10.03 13.05 9.56
CA SER A 59 10.59 12.14 10.54
C SER A 59 11.63 11.16 9.98
N GLY A 60 11.64 10.95 8.66
CA GLY A 60 12.40 9.89 8.00
C GLY A 60 11.89 8.46 8.27
N ASN A 61 10.75 8.33 8.96
CA ASN A 61 10.14 7.05 9.32
C ASN A 61 8.87 6.81 8.50
N PHE A 62 8.55 5.54 8.26
CA PHE A 62 7.28 5.13 7.68
C PHE A 62 6.21 5.11 8.78
N ALA A 63 5.06 5.66 8.45
CA ALA A 63 3.87 5.71 9.29
C ALA A 63 2.80 4.77 8.73
N ILE A 64 2.65 3.61 9.36
CA ILE A 64 1.60 2.64 9.02
C ILE A 64 0.39 2.87 9.92
N GLU A 65 -0.73 3.30 9.34
CA GLU A 65 -2.01 3.34 10.04
C GLU A 65 -2.53 1.91 10.27
N VAL A 66 -2.98 1.62 11.49
CA VAL A 66 -3.42 0.28 11.90
C VAL A 66 -4.79 0.23 12.56
N PHE A 67 -5.25 1.34 13.14
CA PHE A 67 -6.49 1.36 13.91
C PHE A 67 -7.13 2.75 13.92
N ASN A 68 -8.47 2.80 13.86
CA ASN A 68 -9.24 4.01 14.01
C ASN A 68 -9.76 4.14 15.45
N THR A 69 -9.17 5.05 16.22
CA THR A 69 -9.49 5.23 17.64
C THR A 69 -10.90 5.74 17.90
N ASN A 70 -11.48 6.54 17.02
CA ASN A 70 -12.85 7.03 17.23
C ASN A 70 -13.90 5.95 16.98
N LYS A 71 -13.68 5.10 15.96
CA LYS A 71 -14.60 4.02 15.59
C LYS A 71 -14.32 2.73 16.33
N GLN A 72 -13.22 2.66 17.09
CA GLN A 72 -12.79 1.48 17.83
C GLN A 72 -12.73 0.23 16.94
N LYS A 73 -12.08 0.38 15.77
CA LYS A 73 -11.94 -0.71 14.79
C LYS A 73 -10.62 -0.62 14.01
N GLU A 74 -10.20 -1.75 13.46
CA GLU A 74 -9.06 -1.82 12.55
C GLU A 74 -9.23 -0.87 11.34
N SER A 75 -8.10 -0.30 10.92
CA SER A 75 -8.00 0.57 9.75
C SER A 75 -6.62 0.44 9.12
N GLY A 76 -6.41 1.09 7.96
CA GLY A 76 -5.16 1.01 7.22
C GLY A 76 -4.75 -0.45 6.97
N LEU A 77 -3.56 -0.85 7.42
CA LEU A 77 -2.99 -2.16 7.13
C LEU A 77 -3.87 -3.33 7.59
N PHE A 78 -4.50 -3.24 8.76
CA PHE A 78 -5.36 -4.32 9.26
C PHE A 78 -6.81 -4.20 8.79
N GLY A 79 -7.24 -3.01 8.36
CA GLY A 79 -8.62 -2.79 7.90
C GLY A 79 -8.84 -3.01 6.40
N THR A 80 -7.79 -2.95 5.57
CA THR A 80 -7.91 -3.13 4.11
C THR A 80 -8.18 -4.59 3.72
N GLN A 81 -8.86 -4.81 2.59
CA GLN A 81 -8.98 -6.14 1.96
C GLN A 81 -8.19 -6.22 0.65
N ALA A 82 -7.33 -5.22 0.38
CA ALA A 82 -6.51 -5.21 -0.82
C ALA A 82 -5.53 -6.38 -0.84
N ASP A 83 -5.16 -6.82 -2.05
CA ASP A 83 -4.08 -7.79 -2.23
C ASP A 83 -2.71 -7.13 -1.98
N LEU A 84 -2.55 -5.91 -2.51
CA LEU A 84 -1.30 -5.16 -2.44
C LEU A 84 -1.44 -3.87 -1.63
N TRP A 85 -0.37 -3.54 -0.91
CA TRP A 85 -0.20 -2.27 -0.22
C TRP A 85 0.81 -1.43 -0.97
N CYS A 86 0.42 -0.23 -1.41
CA CYS A 86 1.33 0.77 -1.95
C CYS A 86 1.51 1.93 -0.96
N HIS A 87 2.71 2.03 -0.40
CA HIS A 87 3.12 3.11 0.49
C HIS A 87 3.85 4.18 -0.32
N VAL A 88 3.21 5.33 -0.46
CA VAL A 88 3.70 6.46 -1.25
C VAL A 88 4.34 7.47 -0.31
N LEU A 89 5.63 7.70 -0.51
CA LEU A 89 6.38 8.77 0.14
C LEU A 89 6.39 10.01 -0.75
N SER A 90 7.19 11.02 -0.36
CA SER A 90 7.46 12.19 -1.19
C SER A 90 7.88 11.81 -2.62
N GLU A 91 8.94 11.03 -2.75
CA GLU A 91 9.55 10.70 -4.04
C GLU A 91 9.44 9.22 -4.42
N GLU A 92 9.01 8.35 -3.51
CA GLU A 92 9.14 6.90 -3.67
C GLU A 92 7.78 6.19 -3.55
N ILE A 93 7.64 5.05 -4.23
CA ILE A 93 6.50 4.15 -4.10
C ILE A 93 7.03 2.77 -3.70
N TRP A 94 6.64 2.33 -2.51
CA TRP A 94 6.99 1.04 -1.95
C TRP A 94 5.79 0.12 -1.94
N MET A 95 6.00 -1.17 -2.21
CA MET A 95 4.93 -2.15 -2.37
C MET A 95 5.21 -3.42 -1.58
N ALA A 96 4.15 -4.03 -1.05
CA ALA A 96 4.17 -5.41 -0.59
C ALA A 96 2.80 -6.06 -0.73
N HIS A 97 2.76 -7.39 -0.71
CA HIS A 97 1.51 -8.10 -0.46
C HIS A 97 1.01 -7.80 0.97
N VAL A 98 -0.28 -7.51 1.12
CA VAL A 98 -0.89 -7.09 2.40
C VAL A 98 -0.67 -8.13 3.50
N GLU A 99 -0.94 -9.42 3.22
CA GLU A 99 -0.72 -10.49 4.21
C GLU A 99 0.74 -10.64 4.63
N LYS A 100 1.70 -10.50 3.70
CA LYS A 100 3.11 -10.58 4.03
C LYS A 100 3.52 -9.41 4.93
N LEU A 101 3.02 -8.21 4.65
CA LEU A 101 3.27 -7.03 5.48
C LEU A 101 2.64 -7.17 6.88
N ARG A 102 1.44 -7.76 7.00
CA ARG A 102 0.80 -8.09 8.30
C ARG A 102 1.63 -9.08 9.11
N LEU A 103 2.10 -10.15 8.47
CA LEU A 103 2.98 -11.14 9.12
C LEU A 103 4.31 -10.52 9.55
N TRP A 104 4.90 -9.69 8.68
CA TRP A 104 6.15 -9.00 9.00
C TRP A 104 5.99 -8.05 10.19
N THR A 105 4.94 -7.23 10.22
CA THR A 105 4.70 -6.28 11.32
C THR A 105 4.32 -6.98 12.63
N SER A 106 3.74 -8.18 12.57
CA SER A 106 3.50 -9.02 13.76
C SER A 106 4.80 -9.56 14.37
N SER A 107 5.83 -9.78 13.55
CA SER A 107 7.13 -10.30 13.97
C SER A 107 8.15 -9.20 14.27
N ASN A 108 7.93 -8.00 13.73
CA ASN A 108 8.82 -6.85 13.85
C ASN A 108 8.03 -5.70 14.50
N PRO A 109 8.15 -5.49 15.82
CA PRO A 109 7.41 -4.45 16.51
C PRO A 109 7.83 -3.06 16.05
N ALA A 110 6.88 -2.14 15.98
CA ALA A 110 7.13 -0.74 15.65
C ALA A 110 8.14 -0.10 16.62
N ASN A 111 9.03 0.75 16.11
CA ASN A 111 9.96 1.49 16.97
C ASN A 111 9.21 2.46 17.90
N ARG A 112 8.05 2.94 17.44
CA ARG A 112 7.16 3.80 18.23
C ARG A 112 5.71 3.64 17.78
N ILE A 113 4.79 3.70 18.74
CA ILE A 113 3.35 3.72 18.50
C ILE A 113 2.83 5.12 18.85
N ILE A 114 1.99 5.69 17.99
CA ILE A 114 1.26 6.95 18.23
C ILE A 114 -0.22 6.61 18.20
N GLU A 115 -0.88 6.62 19.36
CA GLU A 115 -2.28 6.20 19.49
C GLU A 115 -3.28 7.21 18.92
N HIS A 116 -2.93 8.51 18.92
CA HIS A 116 -3.78 9.61 18.46
C HIS A 116 -3.04 10.49 17.45
N ALA A 117 -2.79 9.97 16.24
CA ALA A 117 -2.13 10.68 15.17
C ALA A 117 -3.09 11.52 14.31
N GLY A 118 -2.54 12.48 13.55
CA GLY A 118 -3.29 13.30 12.60
C GLY A 118 -4.32 14.20 13.30
N ASP A 119 -5.60 13.96 13.00
CA ASP A 119 -6.75 14.62 13.62
C ASP A 119 -7.18 13.95 14.95
N GLY A 120 -6.39 13.00 15.45
CA GLY A 120 -6.62 12.27 16.69
C GLY A 120 -7.30 10.91 16.51
N ASN A 121 -7.65 10.55 15.27
CA ASN A 121 -8.55 9.43 14.98
C ASN A 121 -7.83 8.14 14.58
N ALA A 122 -6.51 8.16 14.52
CA ALA A 122 -5.70 7.05 14.00
C ALA A 122 -4.59 6.65 14.96
N THR A 123 -4.43 5.34 15.16
CA THR A 123 -3.20 4.77 15.69
C THR A 123 -2.24 4.48 14.54
N ILE A 124 -1.01 4.96 14.66
CA ILE A 124 0.06 4.80 13.69
C ILE A 124 1.23 4.06 14.33
N TRP A 125 1.75 3.07 13.62
CA TRP A 125 3.00 2.41 13.90
C TRP A 125 4.12 3.05 13.09
N LEU A 126 5.17 3.48 13.79
CA LEU A 126 6.34 4.09 13.19
C LEU A 126 7.47 3.07 13.06
N TYR A 127 7.98 2.95 11.85
CA TYR A 127 9.12 2.12 11.52
C TYR A 127 10.24 2.96 10.91
N ALA A 128 11.48 2.71 11.32
CA ALA A 128 12.64 3.25 10.65
C ALA A 128 12.64 2.75 9.20
N LYS A 129 12.89 3.65 8.25
CA LYS A 129 12.89 3.34 6.81
C LYS A 129 13.71 2.08 6.51
N LYS A 130 14.93 1.99 7.03
CA LYS A 130 15.84 0.85 6.81
C LYS A 130 15.26 -0.52 7.23
N GLU A 131 14.37 -0.54 8.23
CA GLU A 131 13.81 -1.78 8.79
C GLU A 131 12.60 -2.20 7.96
N ILE A 132 11.63 -1.30 7.75
CA ILE A 132 10.42 -1.65 7.01
C ILE A 132 10.68 -1.94 5.53
N THR A 133 11.73 -1.37 4.94
CA THR A 133 12.12 -1.69 3.57
C THR A 133 12.63 -3.12 3.39
N GLU A 134 12.84 -3.89 4.47
CA GLU A 134 13.07 -5.34 4.36
C GLU A 134 11.79 -6.10 3.99
N ALA A 135 10.61 -5.50 4.24
CA ALA A 135 9.30 -6.07 3.93
C ALA A 135 8.68 -5.48 2.66
N LEU A 136 9.28 -4.44 2.08
CA LEU A 136 8.72 -3.68 0.97
C LEU A 136 9.70 -3.66 -0.21
N THR A 137 9.16 -3.66 -1.42
CA THR A 137 9.93 -3.45 -2.65
C THR A 137 9.65 -2.07 -3.21
N ARG A 138 10.70 -1.30 -3.53
CA ARG A 138 10.54 -0.03 -4.24
C ARG A 138 10.21 -0.31 -5.70
N ILE A 139 9.13 0.27 -6.21
CA ILE A 139 8.61 -0.03 -7.55
C ILE A 139 8.62 1.15 -8.52
N ASP A 140 8.77 2.39 -8.04
CA ASP A 140 8.84 3.58 -8.91
C ASP A 140 10.17 3.72 -9.67
N ASN A 141 11.17 2.93 -9.31
CA ASN A 141 12.51 2.93 -9.91
C ASN A 141 12.75 1.73 -10.84
N LEU A 142 11.71 0.96 -11.14
CA LEU A 142 11.77 -0.26 -11.94
C LEU A 142 11.11 -0.02 -13.31
N ASP A 143 11.52 -0.82 -14.29
CA ASP A 143 10.84 -0.83 -15.58
C ASP A 143 9.46 -1.50 -15.45
N HIS A 144 8.52 -1.10 -16.30
CA HIS A 144 7.13 -1.60 -16.27
C HIS A 144 7.00 -3.13 -16.32
N SER A 145 7.91 -3.82 -17.02
CA SER A 145 7.94 -5.29 -17.05
C SER A 145 8.35 -5.90 -15.71
N GLU A 146 9.29 -5.28 -15.00
CA GLU A 146 9.75 -5.74 -13.69
C GLU A 146 8.65 -5.52 -12.64
N VAL A 147 7.93 -4.40 -12.71
CA VAL A 147 6.76 -4.15 -11.86
C VAL A 147 5.72 -5.25 -12.04
N ARG A 148 5.42 -5.65 -13.29
CA ARG A 148 4.50 -6.76 -13.55
C ARG A 148 4.97 -8.08 -12.95
N GLU A 149 6.24 -8.44 -13.18
CA GLU A 149 6.82 -9.67 -12.67
C GLU A 149 6.75 -9.76 -11.14
N ILE A 150 7.09 -8.67 -10.44
CA ILE A 150 7.00 -8.62 -8.98
C ILE A 150 5.55 -8.81 -8.52
N VAL A 151 4.59 -8.12 -9.13
CA VAL A 151 3.17 -8.27 -8.77
C VAL A 151 2.69 -9.71 -8.99
N GLU A 152 3.02 -10.32 -10.13
CA GLU A 152 2.64 -11.71 -10.42
C GLU A 152 3.29 -12.69 -9.43
N ASN A 153 4.54 -12.46 -9.04
CA ASN A 153 5.24 -13.26 -8.03
C ASN A 153 4.64 -13.08 -6.62
N GLU A 154 4.30 -11.84 -6.25
CA GLU A 154 3.69 -11.52 -4.96
C GLU A 154 2.31 -12.18 -4.81
N LEU A 155 1.54 -12.26 -5.89
CA LEU A 155 0.18 -12.80 -5.90
C LEU A 155 0.13 -14.32 -6.15
N SER A 156 1.11 -14.90 -6.85
CA SER A 156 1.17 -16.35 -7.08
C SER A 156 1.69 -17.14 -5.89
N GLY A 157 2.44 -16.50 -4.97
CA GLY A 157 3.01 -17.12 -3.78
C GLY A 157 2.02 -17.48 -2.65
N ILE A 158 0.71 -17.47 -2.93
CA ILE A 158 -0.38 -17.63 -1.93
C ILE A 158 -1.23 -18.89 -2.19
N CYS A 159 -0.80 -19.75 -3.12
CA CYS A 159 -1.42 -21.06 -3.35
C CYS A 159 -0.81 -22.17 -2.49
#